data_AF-A0A969XPK6-F1
#
_entry.id   AF-A0A969XPK6-F1
#
_cell.length_a   1.000
_cell.length_b   1.000
_cell.length_c   1.000
_cell.angle_alpha   90.00
_cell.angle_beta   90.00
_cell.angle_gamma   90.00
#
_symmetry.space_group_name_H-M   'P 1'
#
loop_
_entity.id
_entity.type
_entity.pdbx_description
1 polymer ?
#
loop_
_entity_poly.entity_id
_entity_poly.type
_entity_poly.pdbx_seq_one_letter_code
_entity_poly.pdbx_strand_id
1 'polypeptide(L)'
;MGAERWLGAEADLAGDARLDDLVERVRASAKYAQVTPSLIRRIGARELAAHRSAREALKATQRRLHQVGAAYLEGRIRYEEWLDRLRVAREEGEEAFRRECRQMMRLHASTRERLPIMPRFFQETLAEIAPVHSVIDVACGLGPLAIPWMPLAPGARYRAYDIYEDLAAFLSAFLPLAGVDGYAEARDVGGDPPGGESRDAEADLALVLKFVPNAEQLAGGLAIHLLDSLPARHLLVSFPAAALGGRDKGMAENYERAFREMVADRPWRLTPFRYAEELAFLVEKPHHQGRKEHKGREE
;
A
#
# COMPACT_ATOMS: atom_id res chain seq x y z
N MET A 1 5.66 19.21 -5.55
CA MET A 1 4.50 18.97 -6.44
C MET A 1 3.35 18.58 -5.54
N GLY A 2 2.19 19.23 -5.65
CA GLY A 2 0.98 18.86 -4.91
C GLY A 2 0.24 17.71 -5.58
N ALA A 3 -0.68 17.07 -4.85
CA ALA A 3 -1.47 15.92 -5.31
C ALA A 3 -2.22 16.16 -6.62
N GLU A 4 -2.84 17.32 -6.81
CA GLU A 4 -3.59 17.64 -8.04
C GLU A 4 -2.72 17.51 -9.31
N ARG A 5 -1.52 18.11 -9.27
CA ARG A 5 -0.56 18.01 -10.37
C ARG A 5 0.00 16.61 -10.52
N TRP A 6 0.13 15.86 -9.42
CA TRP A 6 0.56 14.46 -9.47
C TRP A 6 -0.48 13.59 -10.20
N LEU A 7 -1.77 13.79 -9.89
CA LEU A 7 -2.89 13.06 -10.49
C LEU A 7 -3.08 13.42 -11.97
N GLY A 8 -2.93 14.70 -12.32
CA GLY A 8 -3.05 15.18 -13.72
C GLY A 8 -1.84 14.90 -14.63
N ALA A 9 -0.68 14.52 -14.09
CA ALA A 9 0.57 14.40 -14.86
C ALA A 9 0.53 13.40 -16.02
N GLU A 10 -0.34 12.38 -15.97
CA GLU A 10 -0.52 11.42 -17.08
C GLU A 10 -1.32 12.01 -18.25
N ALA A 11 -2.32 12.86 -17.97
CA ALA A 11 -3.14 13.46 -19.01
C ALA A 11 -2.37 14.53 -19.82
N ASP A 12 -1.47 15.26 -19.15
CA ASP A 12 -0.68 16.33 -19.76
C ASP A 12 0.36 15.84 -20.79
N LEU A 13 0.72 14.54 -20.76
CA LEU A 13 1.77 13.96 -21.61
C LEU A 13 1.33 12.66 -22.32
N ALA A 14 0.03 12.42 -22.42
CA ALA A 14 -0.50 11.32 -23.21
C ALA A 14 -0.04 11.45 -24.68
N GLY A 15 0.73 10.47 -25.16
CA GLY A 15 1.29 10.46 -26.51
C GLY A 15 2.63 11.19 -26.71
N ASP A 16 3.33 11.61 -25.64
CA ASP A 16 4.70 12.14 -25.75
C ASP A 16 5.72 11.00 -25.96
N ALA A 17 6.29 10.90 -27.17
CA ALA A 17 7.29 9.90 -27.53
C ALA A 17 8.53 9.88 -26.62
N ARG A 18 8.86 11.01 -25.97
CA ARG A 18 9.97 11.07 -24.99
C ARG A 18 9.63 10.35 -23.69
N LEU A 19 8.35 10.38 -23.30
CA LEU A 19 7.87 9.67 -22.13
C LEU A 19 7.84 8.16 -22.39
N ASP A 20 7.43 7.76 -23.59
CA ASP A 20 7.46 6.35 -24.01
C ASP A 20 8.90 5.79 -24.01
N ASP A 21 9.86 6.49 -24.62
CA ASP A 21 11.29 6.11 -24.57
C ASP A 21 11.81 5.99 -23.13
N LEU A 22 11.43 6.93 -22.26
CA LEU A 22 11.84 6.91 -20.86
C LEU A 22 11.32 5.66 -20.15
N VAL A 23 10.04 5.32 -20.33
CA VAL A 23 9.42 4.12 -19.73
C VAL A 23 10.12 2.85 -20.18
N GLU A 24 10.36 2.70 -21.49
CA GLU A 24 11.07 1.56 -22.05
C GLU A 24 12.48 1.42 -21.45
N ARG A 25 13.23 2.52 -21.38
CA ARG A 25 14.60 2.51 -20.84
C ARG A 25 14.65 2.24 -19.33
N VAL A 26 13.64 2.65 -18.58
CA VAL A 26 13.52 2.29 -17.15
C VAL A 26 13.27 0.79 -17.03
N ARG A 27 12.29 0.24 -17.77
CA ARG A 27 11.92 -1.19 -17.69
C ARG A 27 12.96 -2.13 -18.30
N ALA A 28 13.82 -1.64 -19.20
CA ALA A 28 14.97 -2.41 -19.70
C ALA A 28 15.98 -2.76 -18.59
N SER A 29 15.98 -2.04 -17.47
CA SER A 29 16.81 -2.38 -16.31
C SER A 29 16.14 -3.48 -15.47
N ALA A 30 16.90 -4.53 -15.13
CA ALA A 30 16.39 -5.64 -14.32
C ALA A 30 15.78 -5.20 -12.97
N LYS A 31 16.23 -4.06 -12.43
CA LYS A 31 15.76 -3.51 -11.14
C LYS A 31 14.34 -2.94 -11.21
N TYR A 32 13.92 -2.40 -12.35
CA TYR A 32 12.62 -1.73 -12.52
C TYR A 32 11.72 -2.40 -13.56
N ALA A 33 12.15 -3.54 -14.12
CA ALA A 33 11.42 -4.28 -15.16
C ALA A 33 9.98 -4.63 -14.74
N GLN A 34 9.79 -4.94 -13.46
CA GLN A 34 8.50 -5.36 -12.88
C GLN A 34 7.70 -4.19 -12.28
N VAL A 35 8.20 -2.95 -12.33
CA VAL A 35 7.44 -1.79 -11.83
C VAL A 35 6.36 -1.42 -12.83
N THR A 36 5.16 -1.12 -12.33
CA THR A 36 4.02 -0.69 -13.14
C THR A 36 4.38 0.46 -14.10
N PRO A 37 3.98 0.36 -15.37
CA PRO A 37 4.22 1.44 -16.34
C PRO A 37 3.60 2.77 -15.92
N SER A 38 2.43 2.75 -15.26
CA SER A 38 1.73 3.97 -14.80
C SER A 38 2.56 4.77 -13.80
N LEU A 39 3.18 4.12 -12.81
CA LEU A 39 4.07 4.82 -11.87
C LEU A 39 5.30 5.41 -12.58
N ILE A 40 5.91 4.64 -13.48
CA ILE A 40 7.08 5.11 -14.24
C ILE A 40 6.69 6.31 -15.10
N ARG A 41 5.53 6.25 -15.77
CA ARG A 41 5.00 7.36 -16.57
C ARG A 41 4.79 8.60 -15.71
N ARG A 42 4.14 8.48 -14.56
CA ARG A 42 3.84 9.62 -13.67
C ARG A 42 5.10 10.30 -13.15
N ILE A 43 6.09 9.52 -12.70
CA ILE A 43 7.39 10.06 -12.29
C ILE A 43 8.13 10.63 -13.50
N GLY A 44 8.20 9.89 -14.61
CA GLY A 44 8.90 10.29 -15.83
C GLY A 44 8.39 11.60 -16.40
N ALA A 45 7.07 11.77 -16.46
CA ALA A 45 6.37 12.99 -16.85
C ALA A 45 6.86 14.21 -16.05
N ARG A 46 6.87 14.07 -14.73
CA ARG A 46 7.37 15.09 -13.81
C ARG A 46 8.84 15.42 -14.06
N GLU A 47 9.68 14.40 -14.15
CA GLU A 47 11.13 14.60 -14.27
C GLU A 47 11.52 15.14 -15.66
N LEU A 48 10.79 14.78 -16.72
CA LEU A 48 10.95 15.37 -18.06
C LEU A 48 10.58 16.86 -18.07
N ALA A 49 9.54 17.25 -17.34
CA ALA A 49 9.18 18.67 -17.21
C ALA A 49 10.16 19.48 -16.34
N ALA A 50 10.87 18.82 -15.42
CA ALA A 50 11.79 19.46 -14.48
C ALA A 50 13.25 19.54 -14.96
N HIS A 51 13.62 18.74 -15.97
CA HIS A 51 15.01 18.60 -16.42
C HIS A 51 15.19 19.01 -17.89
N ARG A 52 16.38 19.51 -18.23
CA ARG A 52 16.69 20.01 -19.57
C ARG A 52 17.01 18.89 -20.57
N SER A 53 17.44 17.73 -20.07
CA SER A 53 17.82 16.58 -20.90
C SER A 53 17.10 15.31 -20.49
N ALA A 54 16.77 14.47 -21.48
CA ALA A 54 16.15 13.16 -21.25
C ALA A 54 17.03 12.24 -20.38
N ARG A 55 18.36 12.38 -20.46
CA ARG A 55 19.30 11.61 -19.63
C ARG A 55 19.21 11.98 -18.15
N GLU A 56 19.06 13.27 -17.83
CA GLU A 56 18.87 13.73 -16.45
C GLU A 56 17.51 13.27 -15.90
N ALA A 57 16.44 13.43 -16.69
CA ALA A 57 15.10 12.97 -16.34
C ALA A 57 15.07 11.46 -16.05
N LEU A 58 15.72 10.65 -16.87
CA LEU A 58 15.84 9.20 -16.66
C LEU A 58 16.52 8.87 -15.32
N LYS A 59 17.67 9.49 -15.03
CA LYS A 59 18.39 9.28 -13.77
C LYS A 59 17.56 9.73 -12.56
N ALA A 60 16.88 10.86 -12.66
CA ALA A 60 16.01 11.37 -11.61
C ALA A 60 14.81 10.43 -11.37
N THR A 61 14.23 9.90 -12.44
CA THR A 61 13.15 8.90 -12.37
C THR A 61 13.60 7.64 -11.65
N GLN A 62 14.73 7.06 -12.05
CA GLN A 62 15.30 5.87 -11.41
C GLN A 62 15.64 6.11 -9.93
N ARG A 63 16.19 7.29 -9.58
CA ARG A 63 16.46 7.67 -8.19
C ARG A 63 15.17 7.71 -7.37
N ARG A 64 14.10 8.28 -7.93
CA ARG A 64 12.80 8.38 -7.27
C ARG A 64 12.15 7.01 -7.07
N LEU A 65 12.15 6.16 -8.10
CA LEU A 65 11.70 4.76 -8.01
C LEU A 65 12.45 3.97 -6.94
N HIS A 66 13.76 4.21 -6.81
CA HIS A 66 14.53 3.57 -5.77
C HIS A 66 14.09 3.97 -4.36
N GLN A 67 13.79 5.26 -4.14
CA GLN A 67 13.37 5.79 -2.85
C GLN A 67 12.00 5.22 -2.41
N VAL A 68 11.08 5.00 -3.34
CA VAL A 68 9.68 4.69 -3.01
C VAL A 68 9.31 3.20 -3.04
N GLY A 69 10.14 2.34 -3.61
CA GLY A 69 9.87 0.89 -3.68
C GLY A 69 11.10 0.02 -3.50
N ALA A 70 12.14 0.25 -4.30
CA ALA A 70 13.26 -0.70 -4.35
C ALA A 70 14.18 -0.70 -3.12
N ALA A 71 13.98 0.22 -2.16
CA ALA A 71 14.70 0.23 -0.89
C ALA A 71 14.20 -0.84 0.10
N TYR A 72 13.00 -1.40 -0.12
CA TYR A 72 12.37 -2.31 0.85
C TYR A 72 12.69 -3.79 0.64
N LEU A 73 13.19 -4.18 -0.54
CA LEU A 73 13.50 -5.58 -0.88
C LEU A 73 14.99 -5.88 -0.71
N GLU A 74 15.31 -6.96 0.00
CA GLU A 74 16.67 -7.48 0.09
C GLU A 74 17.00 -8.36 -1.12
N GLY A 75 17.41 -7.72 -2.21
CA GLY A 75 17.79 -8.42 -3.43
C GLY A 75 16.60 -8.99 -4.19
N ARG A 76 16.86 -10.02 -5.01
CA ARG A 76 15.85 -10.64 -5.87
C ARG A 76 15.16 -11.77 -5.13
N ILE A 77 13.85 -11.63 -4.90
CA ILE A 77 13.02 -12.71 -4.37
C ILE A 77 12.70 -13.70 -5.50
N ARG A 78 12.87 -14.99 -5.22
CA ARG A 78 12.46 -16.08 -6.12
C ARG A 78 11.06 -16.55 -5.75
N TYR A 79 10.05 -15.84 -6.25
CA TYR A 79 8.66 -16.04 -5.83
C TYR A 79 8.13 -17.45 -6.09
N GLU A 80 8.51 -18.07 -7.20
CA GLU A 80 8.10 -19.44 -7.54
C GLU A 80 8.59 -20.46 -6.49
N GLU A 81 9.88 -20.40 -6.12
CA GLU A 81 10.45 -21.27 -5.08
C GLU A 81 9.77 -21.05 -3.72
N TRP A 82 9.43 -19.81 -3.38
CA TRP A 82 8.69 -19.49 -2.16
C TRP A 82 7.26 -20.02 -2.18
N LEU A 83 6.58 -19.93 -3.32
CA LEU A 83 5.22 -20.43 -3.46
C LEU A 83 5.16 -21.95 -3.28
N ASP A 84 6.13 -22.68 -3.84
CA ASP A 84 6.23 -24.14 -3.67
C ASP A 84 6.48 -24.52 -2.20
N ARG A 85 7.37 -23.79 -1.52
CA ARG A 85 7.58 -23.98 -0.07
C ARG A 85 6.31 -23.72 0.75
N LEU A 86 5.54 -22.68 0.40
CA LEU A 86 4.30 -22.35 1.09
C LEU A 86 3.20 -23.39 0.85
N ARG A 87 3.13 -24.00 -0.35
CA ARG A 87 2.22 -25.11 -0.65
C ARG A 87 2.53 -26.33 0.21
N VAL A 88 3.79 -26.77 0.23
CA VAL A 88 4.23 -27.89 1.07
C VAL A 88 3.93 -27.61 2.55
N ALA A 89 4.27 -26.42 3.04
CA ALA A 89 4.01 -26.03 4.42
C ALA A 89 2.50 -25.97 4.74
N ARG A 90 1.65 -25.65 3.77
CA ARG A 90 0.19 -25.66 3.94
C ARG A 90 -0.35 -27.08 4.12
N GLU A 91 0.19 -28.03 3.37
CA GLU A 91 -0.14 -29.46 3.50
C GLU A 91 0.34 -30.06 4.83
N GLU A 92 1.51 -29.61 5.34
CA GLU A 92 2.03 -30.01 6.65
C GLU A 92 1.17 -29.51 7.83
N GLY A 93 0.52 -28.34 7.67
CA GLY A 93 -0.42 -27.79 8.64
C GLY A 93 -0.17 -26.32 9.01
N GLU A 94 -1.07 -25.76 9.81
CA GLU A 94 -1.14 -24.31 10.10
C GLU A 94 0.16 -23.76 10.72
N GLU A 95 0.82 -24.51 11.60
CA GLU A 95 2.07 -24.06 12.23
C GLU A 95 3.24 -23.99 11.22
N ALA A 96 3.34 -24.97 10.33
CA ALA A 96 4.33 -24.98 9.25
C ALA A 96 4.08 -23.83 8.27
N PHE A 97 2.83 -23.64 7.85
CA PHE A 97 2.44 -22.53 6.98
C PHE A 97 2.80 -21.16 7.58
N ARG A 98 2.45 -20.93 8.86
CA ARG A 98 2.81 -19.72 9.60
C ARG A 98 4.32 -19.52 9.72
N ARG A 99 5.08 -20.60 9.91
CA ARG A 99 6.55 -20.54 9.96
C ARG A 99 7.12 -20.03 8.64
N GLU A 100 6.71 -20.58 7.50
CA GLU A 100 7.21 -20.17 6.19
C GLU A 100 6.76 -18.74 5.81
N CYS A 101 5.53 -18.34 6.13
CA CYS A 101 5.07 -16.96 5.98
C CYS A 101 6.00 -15.98 6.71
N ARG A 102 6.33 -16.25 7.98
CA ARG A 102 7.29 -15.43 8.74
C ARG A 102 8.68 -15.39 8.11
N GLN A 103 9.16 -16.51 7.57
CA GLN A 103 10.48 -16.55 6.93
C GLN A 103 10.54 -15.63 5.72
N MET A 104 9.53 -15.70 4.84
CA MET A 104 9.47 -14.86 3.66
C MET A 104 9.29 -13.38 4.01
N MET A 105 8.45 -13.06 5.01
CA MET A 105 8.27 -11.68 5.50
C MET A 105 9.58 -11.01 5.97
N ARG A 106 10.63 -11.77 6.33
CA ARG A 106 11.95 -11.20 6.68
C ARG A 106 12.66 -10.55 5.51
N LEU A 107 12.33 -10.94 4.27
CA LEU A 107 12.98 -10.46 3.05
C LEU A 107 12.54 -9.05 2.63
N HIS A 108 11.55 -8.49 3.32
CA HIS A 108 11.04 -7.14 3.08
C HIS A 108 11.13 -6.31 4.36
N ALA A 109 11.75 -5.14 4.30
CA ALA A 109 12.08 -4.35 5.48
C ALA A 109 10.85 -3.99 6.33
N SER A 110 9.78 -3.50 5.70
CA SER A 110 8.54 -3.10 6.40
C SER A 110 7.89 -4.24 7.20
N THR A 111 7.84 -5.44 6.62
CA THR A 111 7.24 -6.63 7.25
C THR A 111 8.18 -7.26 8.26
N ARG A 112 9.50 -7.25 8.00
CA ARG A 112 10.51 -7.71 8.96
C ARG A 112 10.44 -6.95 10.27
N GLU A 113 10.35 -5.62 10.20
CA GLU A 113 10.19 -4.75 11.38
C GLU A 113 8.93 -5.09 12.19
N ARG A 114 7.85 -5.55 11.54
CA ARG A 114 6.58 -5.90 12.20
C ARG A 114 6.59 -7.29 12.85
N LEU A 115 7.46 -8.21 12.42
CA LEU A 115 7.45 -9.60 12.89
C LEU A 115 7.42 -9.77 14.43
N PRO A 116 8.17 -8.99 15.25
CA PRO A 116 8.15 -9.13 16.70
C PRO A 116 6.80 -8.81 17.35
N ILE A 117 5.95 -8.02 16.66
CA ILE A 117 4.68 -7.53 17.18
C ILE A 117 3.48 -8.06 16.40
N MET A 118 3.68 -8.73 15.28
CA MET A 118 2.64 -9.07 14.29
C MET A 118 1.39 -9.76 14.89
N PRO A 119 1.50 -10.80 15.76
CA PRO A 119 0.31 -11.43 16.32
C PRO A 119 -0.55 -10.45 17.14
N ARG A 120 0.07 -9.71 18.07
CA ARG A 120 -0.64 -8.72 18.89
C ARG A 120 -1.12 -7.53 18.07
N PHE A 121 -0.36 -7.11 17.05
CA PHE A 121 -0.65 -5.96 16.22
C PHE A 121 -2.04 -6.10 15.58
N PHE A 122 -2.28 -7.19 14.85
CA PHE A 122 -3.57 -7.39 14.19
C PHE A 122 -4.69 -7.75 15.16
N GLN A 123 -4.39 -8.46 16.26
CA GLN A 123 -5.39 -8.78 17.28
C GLN A 123 -5.90 -7.54 18.01
N GLU A 124 -5.01 -6.66 18.46
CA GLU A 124 -5.36 -5.46 19.21
C GLU A 124 -5.97 -4.38 18.31
N THR A 125 -5.33 -4.10 17.16
CA THR A 125 -5.78 -3.00 16.27
C THR A 125 -7.11 -3.26 15.59
N LEU A 126 -7.49 -4.54 15.40
CA LEU A 126 -8.71 -4.93 14.70
C LEU A 126 -9.77 -5.53 15.63
N ALA A 127 -9.53 -5.56 16.95
CA ALA A 127 -10.44 -6.17 17.93
C ALA A 127 -11.88 -5.65 17.83
N GLU A 128 -12.04 -4.33 17.67
CA GLU A 128 -13.35 -3.66 17.63
C GLU A 128 -14.15 -3.94 16.36
N ILE A 129 -13.49 -4.37 15.28
CA ILE A 129 -14.11 -4.59 13.97
C ILE A 129 -14.08 -6.06 13.53
N ALA A 130 -13.62 -6.95 14.42
CA ALA A 130 -13.56 -8.38 14.16
C ALA A 130 -14.95 -9.04 14.23
N PRO A 131 -15.22 -10.07 13.41
CA PRO A 131 -14.39 -10.54 12.32
C PRO A 131 -14.46 -9.63 11.09
N VAL A 132 -13.32 -9.43 10.42
CA VAL A 132 -13.23 -8.61 9.20
C VAL A 132 -13.57 -9.46 7.98
N HIS A 133 -14.55 -9.03 7.16
CA HIS A 133 -15.02 -9.81 6.00
C HIS A 133 -14.44 -9.33 4.68
N SER A 134 -13.88 -8.12 4.64
CA SER A 134 -13.28 -7.57 3.42
C SER A 134 -12.15 -6.60 3.70
N VAL A 135 -11.04 -6.78 2.97
CA VAL A 135 -9.80 -6.01 3.11
C VAL A 135 -9.37 -5.43 1.77
N ILE A 136 -8.97 -4.16 1.77
CA ILE A 136 -8.14 -3.53 0.73
C ILE A 136 -6.76 -3.31 1.35
N ASP A 137 -5.68 -3.81 0.75
CA ASP A 137 -4.32 -3.64 1.25
C ASP A 137 -3.50 -2.89 0.20
N VAL A 138 -3.14 -1.62 0.47
CA VAL A 138 -2.44 -0.76 -0.49
C VAL A 138 -0.98 -0.59 -0.14
N ALA A 139 -0.13 -0.58 -1.18
CA ALA A 139 1.32 -0.67 -1.02
C ALA A 139 1.71 -1.85 -0.11
N CYS A 140 1.07 -2.99 -0.38
CA CYS A 140 0.98 -4.11 0.54
C CYS A 140 2.34 -4.79 0.79
N GLY A 141 3.29 -4.73 -0.16
CA GLY A 141 4.55 -5.47 -0.10
C GLY A 141 4.31 -6.95 0.19
N LEU A 142 5.01 -7.49 1.19
CA LEU A 142 4.77 -8.84 1.72
C LEU A 142 3.70 -8.89 2.83
N GLY A 143 2.94 -7.82 3.02
CA GLY A 143 1.89 -7.66 4.03
C GLY A 143 0.84 -8.78 4.04
N PRO A 144 0.35 -9.27 2.89
CA PRO A 144 -0.65 -10.33 2.87
C PRO A 144 -0.17 -11.65 3.48
N LEU A 145 1.15 -11.89 3.57
CA LEU A 145 1.67 -13.05 4.30
C LEU A 145 1.29 -13.04 5.78
N ALA A 146 0.82 -11.91 6.33
CA ALA A 146 0.33 -11.79 7.70
C ALA A 146 -1.14 -12.22 7.89
N ILE A 147 -1.86 -12.60 6.83
CA ILE A 147 -3.24 -13.08 6.89
C ILE A 147 -3.48 -14.13 8.01
N PRO A 148 -2.61 -15.12 8.25
CA PRO A 148 -2.81 -16.12 9.31
C PRO A 148 -2.93 -15.56 10.74
N TRP A 149 -2.55 -14.30 10.97
CA TRP A 149 -2.65 -13.62 12.27
C TRP A 149 -3.76 -12.56 12.33
N MET A 150 -4.45 -12.30 11.22
CA MET A 150 -5.55 -11.34 11.16
C MET A 150 -6.86 -11.99 11.63
N PRO A 151 -7.73 -11.27 12.35
CA PRO A 151 -9.04 -11.76 12.77
C PRO A 151 -10.05 -11.68 11.60
N LEU A 152 -9.73 -12.33 10.48
CA LEU A 152 -10.59 -12.36 9.30
C LEU A 152 -11.70 -13.41 9.46
N ALA A 153 -12.87 -13.12 8.87
CA ALA A 153 -13.90 -14.13 8.69
C ALA A 153 -13.42 -15.23 7.72
N PRO A 154 -13.88 -16.49 7.87
CA PRO A 154 -13.62 -17.53 6.87
C PRO A 154 -14.06 -17.07 5.47
N GLY A 155 -13.18 -17.18 4.46
CA GLY A 155 -13.48 -16.73 3.10
C GLY A 155 -13.59 -15.21 2.95
N ALA A 156 -12.98 -14.43 3.85
CA ALA A 156 -12.92 -12.97 3.71
C ALA A 156 -12.37 -12.57 2.32
N ARG A 157 -12.90 -11.47 1.77
CA ARG A 157 -12.40 -10.92 0.50
C ARG A 157 -11.13 -10.11 0.74
N TYR A 158 -10.06 -10.38 0.01
CA TYR A 158 -8.78 -9.67 0.15
C TYR A 158 -8.31 -9.13 -1.20
N ARG A 159 -8.19 -7.81 -1.31
CA ARG A 159 -7.66 -7.12 -2.49
C ARG A 159 -6.33 -6.48 -2.13
N ALA A 160 -5.24 -6.96 -2.72
CA ALA A 160 -3.90 -6.45 -2.45
C ALA A 160 -3.36 -5.66 -3.65
N TYR A 161 -2.71 -4.52 -3.38
CA TYR A 161 -2.16 -3.66 -4.42
C TYR A 161 -0.72 -3.29 -4.08
N ASP A 162 0.17 -3.46 -5.03
CA ASP A 162 1.56 -2.98 -4.95
C ASP A 162 2.04 -2.56 -6.35
N ILE A 163 3.20 -1.93 -6.47
CA ILE A 163 3.69 -1.42 -7.75
C ILE A 163 4.44 -2.48 -8.58
N TYR A 164 4.61 -3.70 -8.06
CA TYR A 164 5.41 -4.76 -8.67
C TYR A 164 4.53 -5.88 -9.28
N GLU A 165 4.70 -6.14 -10.58
CA GLU A 165 3.96 -7.14 -11.37
C GLU A 165 4.23 -8.58 -10.90
N ASP A 166 5.49 -8.93 -10.62
CA ASP A 166 5.88 -10.25 -10.13
C ASP A 166 5.39 -10.54 -8.71
N LEU A 167 5.42 -9.52 -7.83
CA LEU A 167 4.84 -9.59 -6.49
C LEU A 167 3.33 -9.80 -6.56
N ALA A 168 2.61 -9.04 -7.40
CA ALA A 168 1.16 -9.19 -7.56
C ALA A 168 0.78 -10.60 -8.07
N ALA A 169 1.54 -11.15 -9.03
CA ALA A 169 1.33 -12.51 -9.51
C ALA A 169 1.53 -13.55 -8.39
N PHE A 170 2.60 -13.41 -7.60
CA PHE A 170 2.86 -14.27 -6.44
C PHE A 170 1.73 -14.19 -5.41
N LEU A 171 1.33 -12.98 -5.01
CA LEU A 171 0.31 -12.77 -3.99
C LEU A 171 -1.05 -13.33 -4.43
N SER A 172 -1.42 -13.18 -5.70
CA SER A 172 -2.63 -13.78 -6.26
C SER A 172 -2.64 -15.31 -6.12
N ALA A 173 -1.50 -15.97 -6.26
CA ALA A 173 -1.38 -17.41 -6.05
C ALA A 173 -1.32 -17.80 -4.56
N PHE A 174 -0.87 -16.90 -3.69
CA PHE A 174 -0.78 -17.11 -2.25
C PHE A 174 -2.14 -16.98 -1.53
N LEU A 175 -2.99 -16.03 -1.93
CA LEU A 175 -4.25 -15.72 -1.22
C LEU A 175 -5.13 -16.95 -0.97
N PRO A 176 -5.36 -17.87 -1.95
CA PRO A 176 -6.12 -19.10 -1.69
C PRO A 176 -5.47 -20.04 -0.67
N LEU A 177 -4.13 -20.09 -0.62
CA LEU A 177 -3.41 -20.89 0.39
C LEU A 177 -3.64 -20.33 1.80
N ALA A 178 -3.81 -19.02 1.92
CA ALA A 178 -4.12 -18.33 3.16
C ALA A 178 -5.60 -18.40 3.57
N GLY A 179 -6.46 -19.03 2.75
CA GLY A 179 -7.87 -19.24 3.06
C GLY A 179 -8.77 -18.02 2.84
N VAL A 180 -8.36 -17.10 1.97
CA VAL A 180 -9.13 -15.91 1.59
C VAL A 180 -9.41 -15.89 0.09
N ASP A 181 -10.52 -15.26 -0.28
CA ASP A 181 -10.91 -15.06 -1.68
C ASP A 181 -10.43 -13.68 -2.16
N GLY A 182 -9.96 -13.56 -3.40
CA GLY A 182 -9.61 -12.25 -3.96
C GLY A 182 -8.44 -12.31 -4.92
N TYR A 183 -7.72 -11.19 -5.00
CA TYR A 183 -6.64 -11.02 -5.97
C TYR A 183 -5.61 -10.01 -5.49
N ALA A 184 -4.44 -10.06 -6.10
CA ALA A 184 -3.45 -9.01 -6.02
C ALA A 184 -3.18 -8.40 -7.40
N GLU A 185 -3.02 -7.09 -7.46
CA GLU A 185 -2.88 -6.34 -8.69
C GLU A 185 -1.69 -5.37 -8.61
N ALA A 186 -0.93 -5.29 -9.68
CA ALA A 186 0.13 -4.29 -9.81
C ALA A 186 -0.49 -2.93 -10.15
N ARG A 187 -0.44 -1.97 -9.23
CA ARG A 187 -1.11 -0.67 -9.35
C ARG A 187 -0.33 0.46 -8.67
N ASP A 188 -0.23 1.61 -9.35
CA ASP A 188 0.16 2.88 -8.73
C ASP A 188 -1.04 3.46 -7.96
N VAL A 189 -1.23 3.00 -6.72
CA VAL A 189 -2.36 3.44 -5.88
C VAL A 189 -2.36 4.94 -5.56
N GLY A 190 -1.23 5.63 -5.73
CA GLY A 190 -1.16 7.08 -5.59
C GLY A 190 -1.73 7.81 -6.81
N GLY A 191 -1.60 7.23 -8.00
CA GLY A 191 -2.17 7.78 -9.23
C GLY A 191 -3.61 7.35 -9.47
N ASP A 192 -3.89 6.08 -9.22
CA ASP A 192 -5.16 5.40 -9.49
C ASP A 192 -5.58 4.59 -8.25
N PRO A 193 -6.18 5.24 -7.24
CA PRO A 193 -6.64 4.54 -6.04
C PRO A 193 -7.76 3.54 -6.38
N PRO A 194 -7.84 2.40 -5.70
CA PRO A 194 -8.90 1.42 -5.96
C PRO A 194 -10.27 2.01 -5.60
N GLY A 195 -11.25 2.00 -6.53
CA GLY A 195 -12.63 2.46 -6.26
C GLY A 195 -13.45 2.97 -7.45
N GLY A 196 -12.85 3.15 -8.64
CA GLY A 196 -13.45 3.89 -9.76
C GLY A 196 -14.62 3.24 -10.51
N GLU A 197 -14.65 1.93 -10.75
CA GLU A 197 -15.70 1.33 -11.58
C GLU A 197 -16.15 -0.04 -11.01
N SER A 198 -17.43 -0.10 -10.64
CA SER A 198 -18.09 -1.13 -9.82
C SER A 198 -17.67 -2.59 -10.07
N ARG A 199 -17.17 -3.24 -9.00
CA ARG A 199 -17.40 -4.64 -8.55
C ARG A 199 -16.51 -4.95 -7.32
N ASP A 200 -16.88 -4.98 -6.05
CA ASP A 200 -18.09 -4.71 -5.30
C ASP A 200 -17.70 -4.44 -3.83
N ALA A 201 -18.47 -3.53 -3.22
CA ALA A 201 -18.50 -3.10 -1.82
C ALA A 201 -17.31 -2.29 -1.28
N GLU A 202 -17.69 -1.18 -0.64
CA GLU A 202 -17.00 -0.64 0.52
C GLU A 202 -16.47 -1.80 1.38
N ALA A 203 -15.16 -1.84 1.61
CA ALA A 203 -14.54 -2.85 2.45
C ALA A 203 -14.81 -2.54 3.94
N ASP A 204 -14.74 -3.56 4.78
CA ASP A 204 -14.73 -3.33 6.23
C ASP A 204 -13.46 -2.57 6.64
N LEU A 205 -12.34 -2.88 5.99
CA LEU A 205 -11.01 -2.38 6.32
C LEU A 205 -10.18 -2.08 5.07
N ALA A 206 -9.50 -0.93 5.06
CA ALA A 206 -8.32 -0.72 4.23
C ALA A 206 -7.04 -0.63 5.09
N LEU A 207 -6.00 -1.36 4.70
CA LEU A 207 -4.68 -1.34 5.30
C LEU A 207 -3.81 -0.34 4.54
N VAL A 208 -3.28 0.65 5.24
CA VAL A 208 -2.33 1.66 4.73
C VAL A 208 -1.11 1.65 5.65
N LEU A 209 -0.33 0.58 5.58
CA LEU A 209 0.70 0.29 6.58
C LEU A 209 2.06 0.84 6.16
N LYS A 210 2.58 1.82 6.90
CA LYS A 210 3.86 2.51 6.66
C LYS A 210 3.98 3.20 5.29
N PHE A 211 2.85 3.47 4.62
CA PHE A 211 2.84 4.07 3.28
C PHE A 211 2.66 5.60 3.28
N VAL A 212 1.97 6.18 4.27
CA VAL A 212 1.69 7.62 4.33
C VAL A 212 2.95 8.49 4.13
N PRO A 213 4.09 8.23 4.80
CA PRO A 213 5.30 9.01 4.55
C PRO A 213 5.82 8.91 3.11
N ASN A 214 5.71 7.75 2.47
CA ASN A 214 6.12 7.55 1.08
C ASN A 214 5.20 8.31 0.11
N ALA A 215 3.89 8.31 0.35
CA ALA A 215 2.93 9.07 -0.43
C ALA A 215 3.22 10.58 -0.38
N GLU A 216 3.45 11.15 0.82
CA GLU A 216 3.81 12.56 0.97
C GLU A 216 5.17 12.90 0.34
N GLN A 217 6.12 11.96 0.38
CA GLN A 217 7.37 12.13 -0.34
C GLN A 217 7.16 12.21 -1.85
N LEU A 218 6.28 11.40 -2.45
CA LEU A 218 5.96 11.42 -3.87
C LEU A 218 5.37 12.77 -4.28
N ALA A 219 4.29 13.18 -3.64
CA ALA A 219 3.65 14.48 -3.81
C ALA A 219 2.93 14.90 -2.53
N GLY A 220 3.00 16.18 -2.17
CA GLY A 220 2.36 16.70 -0.97
C GLY A 220 0.84 16.63 -1.09
N GLY A 221 0.17 16.13 -0.05
CA GLY A 221 -1.27 15.89 -0.02
C GLY A 221 -1.70 14.59 -0.73
N LEU A 222 -0.76 13.79 -1.24
CA LEU A 222 -1.09 12.53 -1.89
C LEU A 222 -1.61 11.49 -0.90
N ALA A 223 -1.06 11.47 0.32
CA ALA A 223 -1.51 10.54 1.34
C ALA A 223 -2.98 10.76 1.64
N ILE A 224 -3.36 12.01 1.91
CA ILE A 224 -4.74 12.30 2.30
C ILE A 224 -5.74 12.07 1.16
N HIS A 225 -5.37 12.40 -0.08
CA HIS A 225 -6.17 12.07 -1.25
C HIS A 225 -6.44 10.55 -1.36
N LEU A 226 -5.41 9.72 -1.16
CA LEU A 226 -5.56 8.27 -1.12
C LEU A 226 -6.48 7.84 0.02
N LEU A 227 -6.24 8.33 1.24
CA LEU A 227 -7.06 7.96 2.41
C LEU A 227 -8.53 8.30 2.19
N ASP A 228 -8.85 9.47 1.63
CA ASP A 228 -10.22 9.88 1.31
C ASP A 228 -10.84 8.93 0.25
N SER A 229 -10.09 8.61 -0.80
CA SER A 229 -10.55 7.84 -1.97
C SER A 229 -10.81 6.35 -1.68
N LEU A 230 -10.17 5.78 -0.64
CA LEU A 230 -10.32 4.36 -0.32
C LEU A 230 -11.76 4.02 0.09
N PRO A 231 -12.45 3.09 -0.60
CA PRO A 231 -13.80 2.69 -0.29
C PRO A 231 -13.77 1.67 0.86
N ALA A 232 -13.59 2.14 2.09
CA ALA A 232 -13.59 1.31 3.29
C ALA A 232 -14.17 2.06 4.50
N ARG A 233 -14.89 1.32 5.36
CA ARG A 233 -15.45 1.85 6.61
C ARG A 233 -14.36 2.20 7.61
N HIS A 234 -13.35 1.36 7.70
CA HIS A 234 -12.20 1.57 8.55
C HIS A 234 -10.91 1.64 7.74
N LEU A 235 -9.96 2.43 8.23
CA LEU A 235 -8.58 2.41 7.76
C LEU A 235 -7.67 1.99 8.93
N LEU A 236 -6.77 1.03 8.72
CA LEU A 236 -5.64 0.84 9.62
C LEU A 236 -4.42 1.50 8.99
N VAL A 237 -4.06 2.67 9.54
CA VAL A 237 -2.93 3.47 9.06
C VAL A 237 -1.77 3.30 10.02
N SER A 238 -0.57 2.99 9.52
CA SER A 238 0.61 2.86 10.38
C SER A 238 1.84 3.62 9.90
N PHE A 239 2.75 3.87 10.82
CA PHE A 239 3.98 4.62 10.64
C PHE A 239 5.16 3.88 11.29
N PRO A 240 6.38 3.92 10.70
CA PRO A 240 7.57 3.44 11.39
C PRO A 240 7.82 4.31 12.64
N ALA A 241 7.97 3.69 13.81
CA ALA A 241 8.20 4.41 15.08
C ALA A 241 9.69 4.56 15.43
N ALA A 242 10.58 3.80 14.78
CA ALA A 242 12.02 3.97 14.89
C ALA A 242 12.63 4.53 13.61
N ALA A 243 13.66 5.37 13.76
CA ALA A 243 14.52 5.72 12.64
C ALA A 243 15.32 4.50 12.17
N LEU A 244 15.51 4.37 10.85
CA LEU A 244 16.48 3.48 10.21
C LEU A 244 17.89 3.82 10.73
N GLY A 245 18.26 3.34 11.93
CA GLY A 245 19.51 3.70 12.62
C GLY A 245 19.41 4.02 14.12
N GLY A 246 18.22 3.90 14.74
CA GLY A 246 18.06 3.90 16.21
C GLY A 246 18.34 5.24 16.93
N ARG A 247 18.34 6.36 16.21
CA ARG A 247 18.86 7.65 16.73
C ARG A 247 17.84 8.76 16.97
N ASP A 248 16.55 8.56 16.74
CA ASP A 248 15.55 9.62 16.96
C ASP A 248 14.52 9.27 18.04
N LYS A 249 14.66 9.93 19.20
CA LYS A 249 13.60 10.07 20.20
C LYS A 249 12.67 11.20 19.70
N GLY A 250 11.47 10.88 19.21
CA GLY A 250 10.52 11.89 18.71
C GLY A 250 9.84 11.56 17.38
N MET A 251 10.28 10.52 16.68
CA MET A 251 9.71 10.13 15.37
C MET A 251 8.23 9.77 15.46
N ALA A 252 7.85 8.95 16.44
CA ALA A 252 6.48 8.54 16.65
C ALA A 252 5.57 9.73 16.98
N GLU A 253 6.02 10.63 17.85
CA GLU A 253 5.29 11.84 18.22
C GLU A 253 5.12 12.80 17.04
N ASN A 254 6.15 12.93 16.19
CA ASN A 254 6.10 13.72 14.98
C ASN A 254 5.09 13.14 13.97
N TYR A 255 5.12 11.83 13.73
CA TYR A 255 4.16 11.18 12.83
C TYR A 255 2.73 11.28 13.34
N GLU A 256 2.52 11.10 14.64
CA GLU A 256 1.19 11.26 15.22
C GLU A 256 0.66 12.68 15.04
N ARG A 257 1.45 13.69 15.40
CA ARG A 257 1.03 15.09 15.25
C ARG A 257 0.71 15.40 13.79
N ALA A 258 1.62 15.04 12.88
CA ALA A 258 1.43 15.26 11.45
C ALA A 258 0.18 14.54 10.91
N PHE A 259 -0.08 13.30 11.36
CA PHE A 259 -1.27 12.56 10.94
C PHE A 259 -2.57 13.19 11.47
N ARG A 260 -2.60 13.60 12.74
CA ARG A 260 -3.76 14.29 13.33
C ARG A 260 -4.04 15.61 12.64
N GLU A 261 -3.01 16.39 12.32
CA GLU A 261 -3.13 17.63 11.55
C GLU A 261 -3.65 17.37 10.13
N MET A 262 -3.14 16.34 9.45
CA MET A 262 -3.54 15.95 8.11
C MET A 262 -5.03 15.62 8.00
N VAL A 263 -5.62 15.00 9.03
CA VAL A 263 -7.03 14.56 9.03
C VAL A 263 -7.95 15.44 9.88
N ALA A 264 -7.49 16.59 10.37
CA ALA A 264 -8.18 17.41 11.38
C ALA A 264 -9.56 17.95 10.95
N ASP A 265 -9.75 18.14 9.65
CA ASP A 265 -10.98 18.60 9.00
C ASP A 265 -11.93 17.45 8.60
N ARG A 266 -11.50 16.18 8.77
CA ARG A 266 -12.36 15.02 8.52
C ARG A 266 -13.10 14.63 9.79
N PRO A 267 -14.40 14.27 9.70
CA PRO A 267 -15.18 13.78 10.83
C PRO A 267 -14.85 12.30 11.12
N TRP A 268 -13.56 11.95 11.21
CA TRP A 268 -13.09 10.58 11.43
C TRP A 268 -12.78 10.36 12.91
N ARG A 269 -13.10 9.17 13.41
CA ARG A 269 -12.69 8.76 14.76
C ARG A 269 -11.33 8.06 14.68
N LEU A 270 -10.37 8.49 15.51
CA LEU A 270 -9.02 7.95 15.54
C LEU A 270 -8.76 7.20 16.85
N THR A 271 -8.47 5.90 16.77
CA THR A 271 -8.03 5.07 17.89
C THR A 271 -6.54 4.73 17.74
N PRO A 272 -5.62 5.31 18.55
CA PRO A 272 -4.19 5.09 18.42
C PRO A 272 -3.71 3.81 19.14
N PHE A 273 -2.72 3.15 18.55
CA PHE A 273 -2.01 1.98 19.10
C PHE A 273 -0.51 2.20 18.99
N ARG A 274 0.24 1.95 20.07
CA ARG A 274 1.70 2.18 20.11
C ARG A 274 2.47 0.91 20.39
N TYR A 275 3.43 0.65 19.53
CA TYR A 275 4.42 -0.41 19.68
C TYR A 275 5.82 0.22 19.66
N ALA A 276 6.84 -0.57 20.05
CA ALA A 276 8.22 -0.10 20.09
C ALA A 276 8.70 0.44 18.73
N GLU A 277 8.32 -0.24 17.64
CA GLU A 277 8.83 0.03 16.27
C GLU A 277 7.73 0.51 15.31
N GLU A 278 6.48 0.61 15.76
CA GLU A 278 5.34 0.97 14.90
C GLU A 278 4.26 1.73 15.67
N LEU A 279 3.78 2.82 15.08
CA LEU A 279 2.59 3.57 15.52
C LEU A 279 1.46 3.25 14.55
N ALA A 280 0.27 2.92 15.04
CA ALA A 280 -0.89 2.67 14.22
C ALA A 280 -2.12 3.44 14.71
N PHE A 281 -3.04 3.68 13.79
CA PHE A 281 -4.36 4.26 14.05
C PHE A 281 -5.41 3.40 13.36
N LEU A 282 -6.37 2.91 14.13
CA LEU A 282 -7.65 2.51 13.56
C LEU A 282 -8.48 3.78 13.35
N VAL A 283 -8.82 4.06 12.11
CA VAL A 283 -9.61 5.20 11.67
C VAL A 283 -10.98 4.69 11.29
N GLU A 284 -12.04 5.27 11.86
CA GLU A 284 -13.42 5.03 11.42
C GLU A 284 -13.90 6.21 10.59
N LYS A 285 -14.32 5.93 9.35
CA LYS A 285 -14.96 6.91 8.47
C LYS A 285 -16.46 7.00 8.79
N PRO A 286 -17.10 8.17 8.66
CA PRO A 286 -18.55 8.25 8.76
C PRO A 286 -19.18 7.38 7.67
N HIS A 287 -20.22 6.63 8.03
CA HIS A 287 -21.02 5.93 7.03
C HIS A 287 -21.58 6.90 6.01
N HIS A 288 -21.28 6.70 4.73
CA HIS A 288 -22.00 7.34 3.64
C HIS A 288 -23.42 6.78 3.61
N GLN A 289 -24.33 7.31 4.45
CA GLN A 289 -25.75 7.19 4.17
C GLN A 289 -25.95 7.91 2.83
N GLY A 290 -26.31 7.15 1.80
CA GLY A 290 -26.43 7.63 0.43
C GLY A 290 -27.12 8.99 0.38
N ARG A 291 -26.56 9.91 -0.43
CA ARG A 291 -27.19 11.19 -0.75
C ARG A 291 -28.66 10.92 -1.05
N LYS A 292 -29.56 11.22 -0.12
CA LYS A 292 -30.97 11.38 -0.44
C LYS A 292 -31.00 12.61 -1.34
N GLU A 293 -31.15 12.37 -2.64
CA GLU A 293 -31.53 13.42 -3.58
C GLU A 293 -32.72 14.15 -2.96
N HIS A 294 -32.47 15.39 -2.55
CA HIS A 294 -33.53 16.30 -2.18
C HIS A 294 -34.24 16.63 -3.50
N LYS A 295 -35.23 15.81 -3.86
CA LYS A 295 -36.25 16.21 -4.82
C LYS A 295 -36.97 17.40 -4.19
N GLY A 296 -36.57 18.60 -4.61
CA GLY A 296 -37.32 19.82 -4.38
C GLY A 296 -38.74 19.59 -4.87
N ARG A 297 -39.70 19.71 -3.95
CA ARG A 297 -41.07 20.04 -4.32
C ARG A 297 -41.06 21.54 -4.60
N GLU A 298 -41.18 21.89 -5.88
CA GLU A 298 -41.65 23.21 -6.29
C GLU A 298 -43.13 23.30 -5.89
N GLU A 299 -43.44 24.31 -5.06
CA GLU A 299 -44.74 24.98 -5.01
C GLU A 299 -44.58 26.35 -5.67
#